data_AF-A0A7T5RYZ8-F1
#
_entry.id   AF-A0A7T5RYZ8-F1
#
_cell.length_a   1.000
_cell.length_b   1.000
_cell.length_c   1.000
_cell.angle_alpha   90.00
_cell.angle_beta   90.00
_cell.angle_gamma   90.00
#
_symmetry.space_group_name_H-M   'P 1'
#
loop_
_entity.id
_entity.type
_entity.pdbx_description
1 polymer ?
#
loop_
_entity_poly.entity_id
_entity_poly.type
_entity_poly.pdbx_seq_one_letter_code
_entity_poly.pdbx_strand_id
1 'polypeptide(L)'
;MNSSEQKVQAIFCQSFGPRVDDPGISNKFLAEKVVEAHKNFPNAPLIIQKDCADALPADIKVNRLIYRHWLPDGRYLDSSEVSRQCAEYCIPKGLKTVLTFAHPDHLWRVMKTMRKFDLDPIAGDTTGMPYDPESVQPWTRSRLRFIIREFLVIIYYFLKGKI
;
A
#
# COMPACT_ATOMS: atom_id res chain seq x y z
N MET A 1 2.27 -12.35 31.28
CA MET A 1 1.56 -11.35 30.47
C MET A 1 2.27 -11.26 29.13
N ASN A 2 1.72 -11.92 28.10
CA ASN A 2 2.31 -11.93 26.76
C ASN A 2 1.94 -10.64 26.01
N SER A 3 2.91 -10.12 25.26
CA SER A 3 2.82 -8.88 24.49
C SER A 3 1.57 -8.82 23.60
N SER A 4 0.68 -7.89 23.93
CA SER A 4 -0.21 -7.15 23.03
C SER A 4 -0.47 -7.79 21.66
N GLU A 5 -1.58 -8.53 21.52
CA GLU A 5 -2.25 -8.62 20.22
C GLU A 5 -2.70 -7.20 19.87
N GLN A 6 -1.88 -6.48 19.11
CA GLN A 6 -2.30 -5.23 18.49
C GLN A 6 -3.46 -5.56 17.54
N LYS A 7 -4.68 -5.35 18.03
CA LYS A 7 -5.91 -5.60 17.26
C LYS A 7 -5.86 -4.76 15.98
N VAL A 8 -5.82 -5.42 14.82
CA VAL A 8 -5.91 -4.74 13.52
C VAL A 8 -7.19 -3.90 13.49
N GLN A 9 -7.05 -2.59 13.29
CA GLN A 9 -8.17 -1.64 13.28
C GLN A 9 -8.55 -1.21 11.87
N ALA A 10 -7.66 -1.36 10.90
CA ALA A 10 -7.88 -1.08 9.49
C ALA A 10 -6.94 -1.93 8.62
N ILE A 11 -7.30 -2.14 7.36
CA ILE A 11 -6.45 -2.79 6.37
C ILE A 11 -6.12 -1.76 5.28
N PHE A 12 -4.84 -1.64 4.96
CA PHE A 12 -4.33 -0.73 3.95
C PHE A 12 -3.54 -1.50 2.88
N CYS A 13 -3.74 -1.14 1.62
CA CYS A 13 -2.94 -1.70 0.53
C CYS A 13 -2.47 -0.61 -0.45
N GLN A 14 -1.15 -0.55 -0.63
CA GLN A 14 -0.50 0.29 -1.62
C GLN A 14 -0.20 -0.53 -2.88
N SER A 15 -0.69 -0.05 -4.02
CA SER A 15 -0.50 -0.69 -5.32
C SER A 15 0.98 -0.69 -5.75
N PHE A 16 1.31 -1.59 -6.67
CA PHE A 16 2.65 -1.75 -7.22
C PHE A 16 2.60 -2.04 -8.72
N GLY A 17 3.19 -1.15 -9.53
CA GLY A 17 3.46 -1.41 -10.95
C GLY A 17 2.25 -1.81 -11.80
N PRO A 18 1.22 -0.96 -11.98
CA PRO A 18 0.05 -1.30 -12.82
C PRO A 18 0.39 -1.48 -14.31
N ARG A 19 -0.55 -2.02 -15.08
CA ARG A 19 -0.56 -2.00 -16.56
C ARG A 19 -1.51 -0.88 -17.04
N VAL A 20 -1.61 -0.65 -18.35
CA VAL A 20 -2.43 0.45 -18.91
C VAL A 20 -3.92 0.26 -18.60
N ASP A 21 -4.44 -0.96 -18.83
CA ASP A 21 -5.87 -1.28 -18.68
C ASP A 21 -6.10 -2.53 -17.78
N ASP A 22 -5.08 -2.93 -17.02
CA ASP A 22 -5.14 -4.09 -16.14
C ASP A 22 -4.35 -3.81 -14.84
N PRO A 23 -4.83 -4.28 -13.67
CA PRO A 23 -4.10 -4.17 -12.42
C PRO A 23 -2.67 -4.73 -12.47
N GLY A 24 -2.41 -5.73 -13.31
CA GLY A 24 -1.16 -6.46 -13.33
C GLY A 24 -1.08 -7.55 -12.25
N ILE A 25 -0.11 -8.46 -12.42
CA ILE A 25 0.01 -9.65 -11.56
C ILE A 25 0.37 -9.29 -10.11
N SER A 26 1.13 -8.23 -9.92
CA SER A 26 1.51 -7.71 -8.61
C SER A 26 0.27 -7.25 -7.81
N ASN A 27 -0.61 -6.47 -8.43
CA ASN A 27 -1.80 -5.95 -7.74
C ASN A 27 -2.87 -7.03 -7.53
N LYS A 28 -2.97 -8.03 -8.41
CA LYS A 28 -3.80 -9.22 -8.21
C LYS A 28 -3.35 -10.03 -6.99
N PHE A 29 -2.04 -10.26 -6.85
CA PHE A 29 -1.48 -10.92 -5.66
C PHE A 29 -1.78 -10.13 -4.38
N LEU A 30 -1.63 -8.80 -4.41
CA LEU A 30 -1.97 -7.95 -3.26
C LEU A 30 -3.47 -8.04 -2.92
N ALA A 31 -4.35 -8.05 -3.91
CA ALA A 31 -5.79 -8.17 -3.72
C ALA A 31 -6.15 -9.51 -3.04
N GLU A 32 -5.52 -10.62 -3.42
CA GLU A 32 -5.68 -11.92 -2.75
C GLU A 32 -5.31 -11.84 -1.26
N LYS A 33 -4.20 -11.18 -0.92
CA LYS A 33 -3.79 -10.98 0.49
C LYS A 33 -4.74 -10.07 1.26
N VAL A 34 -5.29 -9.06 0.60
CA VAL A 34 -6.35 -8.22 1.20
C VAL A 34 -7.62 -9.03 1.45
N VAL A 35 -8.02 -9.91 0.53
CA VAL A 35 -9.19 -10.80 0.69
C VAL A 35 -8.98 -11.76 1.88
N GLU A 36 -7.81 -12.39 1.98
CA GLU A 36 -7.44 -13.25 3.11
C GLU A 36 -7.52 -12.48 4.44
N ALA A 37 -6.95 -11.27 4.49
CA ALA A 37 -6.99 -10.43 5.67
C ALA A 37 -8.42 -9.99 6.02
N HIS A 38 -9.24 -9.64 5.03
CA HIS A 38 -10.61 -9.21 5.26
C HIS A 38 -11.47 -10.33 5.86
N LYS A 39 -11.24 -11.59 5.49
CA LYS A 39 -11.89 -12.75 6.13
C LYS A 39 -11.53 -12.86 7.61
N ASN A 40 -10.29 -12.59 7.97
CA ASN A 40 -9.80 -12.64 9.36
C ASN A 40 -10.23 -11.41 10.18
N PHE A 41 -10.44 -10.27 9.52
CA PHE A 41 -10.82 -8.99 10.13
C PHE A 41 -12.02 -8.35 9.41
N PRO A 42 -13.22 -8.98 9.43
CA PRO A 42 -14.35 -8.57 8.59
C PRO A 42 -14.89 -7.17 8.90
N ASN A 43 -14.63 -6.65 10.11
CA ASN A 43 -15.07 -5.33 10.54
C ASN A 43 -14.00 -4.23 10.32
N ALA A 44 -12.78 -4.61 9.90
CA ALA A 44 -11.73 -3.63 9.64
C ALA A 44 -12.01 -2.94 8.30
N PRO A 45 -12.09 -1.61 8.25
CA PRO A 45 -12.27 -0.90 7.00
C PRO A 45 -11.09 -1.12 6.06
N LEU A 46 -11.39 -1.22 4.77
CA LEU A 46 -10.42 -1.37 3.70
C LEU A 46 -10.09 0.00 3.09
N ILE A 47 -8.80 0.37 3.15
CA ILE A 47 -8.24 1.58 2.55
C ILE A 47 -7.27 1.16 1.44
N ILE A 48 -7.73 1.15 0.20
CA ILE A 48 -7.05 0.46 -0.90
C ILE A 48 -6.74 1.44 -2.03
N GLN A 49 -5.51 1.40 -2.56
CA GLN A 49 -5.15 2.15 -3.76
C GLN A 49 -5.78 1.53 -5.01
N LYS A 50 -6.17 2.38 -5.97
CA LYS A 50 -6.98 2.03 -7.14
C LYS A 50 -6.58 0.71 -7.81
N ASP A 51 -5.32 0.54 -8.21
CA ASP A 51 -4.95 -0.65 -9.02
C ASP A 51 -5.16 -1.97 -8.26
N CYS A 52 -4.93 -2.00 -6.94
CA CYS A 52 -5.27 -3.17 -6.12
C CYS A 52 -6.78 -3.30 -5.91
N ALA A 53 -7.49 -2.18 -5.73
CA ALA A 53 -8.95 -2.18 -5.59
C ALA A 53 -9.65 -2.73 -6.84
N ASP A 54 -9.16 -2.40 -8.03
CA ASP A 54 -9.66 -2.91 -9.32
C ASP A 54 -9.47 -4.44 -9.46
N ALA A 55 -8.56 -5.04 -8.69
CA ALA A 55 -8.32 -6.48 -8.66
C ALA A 55 -9.11 -7.22 -7.57
N LEU A 56 -9.85 -6.51 -6.70
CA LEU A 56 -10.67 -7.14 -5.67
C LEU A 56 -11.95 -7.76 -6.27
N PRO A 57 -12.49 -8.82 -5.65
CA PRO A 57 -13.83 -9.30 -5.94
C PRO A 57 -14.89 -8.19 -5.78
N ALA A 58 -15.90 -8.18 -6.65
CA ALA A 58 -16.90 -7.11 -6.72
C ALA A 58 -17.78 -6.98 -5.46
N ASP A 59 -17.88 -8.03 -4.65
CA ASP A 59 -18.62 -8.06 -3.38
C ASP A 59 -17.83 -7.45 -2.21
N ILE A 60 -16.51 -7.24 -2.35
CA ILE A 60 -15.71 -6.59 -1.32
C ILE A 60 -15.86 -5.07 -1.40
N LYS A 61 -16.47 -4.50 -0.37
CA LYS A 61 -16.65 -3.05 -0.25
C LYS A 61 -15.38 -2.36 0.26
N VAL A 62 -14.77 -1.54 -0.59
CA VAL A 62 -13.66 -0.66 -0.19
C VAL A 62 -14.21 0.59 0.52
N ASN A 63 -13.81 0.81 1.78
CA ASN A 63 -14.27 1.95 2.58
C ASN A 63 -13.61 3.27 2.17
N ARG A 64 -12.35 3.21 1.71
CA ARG A 64 -11.64 4.36 1.16
C ARG A 64 -10.79 3.95 -0.04
N LEU A 65 -11.21 4.39 -1.22
CA LEU A 65 -10.42 4.25 -2.44
C LEU A 65 -9.39 5.38 -2.52
N ILE A 66 -8.11 5.04 -2.70
CA ILE A 66 -7.05 6.01 -2.94
C ILE A 66 -6.74 6.03 -4.44
N TYR A 67 -7.17 7.08 -5.12
CA TYR A 67 -7.00 7.25 -6.57
C TYR A 67 -6.55 8.67 -6.97
N ARG A 68 -6.67 9.65 -6.06
CA ARG A 68 -6.61 11.07 -6.41
C ARG A 68 -5.24 11.66 -6.07
N HIS A 69 -4.60 12.30 -7.05
CA HIS A 69 -3.57 13.30 -6.83
C HIS A 69 -4.17 14.61 -6.34
N TRP A 70 -3.49 15.28 -5.43
CA TRP A 70 -3.81 16.67 -5.06
C TRP A 70 -3.49 17.67 -6.19
N LEU A 71 -2.67 17.30 -7.18
CA LEU A 71 -2.32 18.11 -8.35
C LEU A 71 -2.89 17.50 -9.66
N PRO A 72 -3.51 18.30 -10.56
CA PRO A 72 -4.11 17.83 -11.81
C PRO A 72 -3.07 17.61 -12.92
N ASP A 73 -1.89 17.11 -12.59
CA ASP A 73 -0.75 17.00 -13.52
C ASP A 73 -0.50 15.57 -14.02
N GLY A 74 -1.36 14.61 -13.65
CA GLY A 74 -1.27 13.24 -14.13
C GLY A 74 -0.04 12.48 -13.65
N ARG A 75 0.65 12.95 -12.59
CA ARG A 75 1.73 12.16 -11.96
C ARG A 75 1.17 10.88 -11.32
N TYR A 76 2.06 9.98 -10.85
CA TYR A 76 1.70 8.78 -10.10
C TYR A 76 1.86 9.02 -8.59
N LEU A 77 0.94 8.47 -7.78
CA LEU A 77 0.88 8.73 -6.34
C LEU A 77 2.12 8.17 -5.66
N ASP A 78 2.88 9.06 -5.03
CA ASP A 78 4.03 8.65 -4.26
C ASP A 78 3.59 8.05 -2.91
N SER A 79 4.46 7.29 -2.24
CA SER A 79 4.06 6.63 -0.99
C SER A 79 3.70 7.60 0.14
N SER A 80 4.22 8.83 0.10
CA SER A 80 3.84 9.87 1.06
C SER A 80 2.41 10.32 0.85
N GLU A 81 1.99 10.52 -0.39
CA GLU A 81 0.63 10.93 -0.70
C GLU A 81 -0.39 9.83 -0.38
N VAL A 82 -0.09 8.58 -0.74
CA VAL A 82 -0.95 7.43 -0.43
C VAL A 82 -1.07 7.23 1.09
N SER A 83 0.05 7.25 1.82
CA SER A 83 0.06 7.07 3.28
C SER A 83 -0.67 8.22 4.00
N ARG A 84 -0.53 9.46 3.54
CA ARG A 84 -1.27 10.61 4.06
C ARG A 84 -2.78 10.43 3.90
N GLN A 85 -3.25 10.02 2.73
CA GLN A 85 -4.68 9.78 2.49
C GLN A 85 -5.24 8.64 3.36
N CYS A 86 -4.42 7.63 3.65
CA CYS A 86 -4.77 6.60 4.64
C CYS A 86 -4.92 7.21 6.04
N ALA A 87 -3.98 8.03 6.48
CA ALA A 87 -4.04 8.69 7.78
C ALA A 87 -5.24 9.64 7.91
N GLU A 88 -5.55 10.42 6.87
CA GLU A 88 -6.73 11.30 6.81
C GLU A 88 -8.04 10.53 7.02
N TYR A 89 -8.10 9.27 6.58
CA TYR A 89 -9.25 8.42 6.83
C TYR A 89 -9.26 7.85 8.26
N CYS A 90 -8.10 7.40 8.73
CA CYS A 90 -7.94 6.56 9.92
C CYS A 90 -7.88 7.38 11.23
N ILE A 91 -7.07 8.45 11.26
CA ILE A 91 -6.80 9.24 12.47
C ILE A 91 -8.06 9.86 13.08
N PRO A 92 -8.96 10.52 12.30
CA PRO A 92 -10.20 11.07 12.87
C PRO A 92 -11.16 10.02 13.45
N LYS A 93 -10.96 8.74 13.13
CA LYS A 93 -11.76 7.60 13.64
C LYS A 93 -11.06 6.84 14.77
N GLY A 94 -9.88 7.28 15.20
CA GLY A 94 -9.09 6.57 16.21
C GLY A 94 -8.52 5.23 15.73
N LEU A 95 -8.43 5.01 14.41
CA LEU A 95 -7.83 3.82 13.83
C LEU A 95 -6.33 4.09 13.64
N LYS A 96 -5.48 3.52 14.48
CA LYS A 96 -4.02 3.71 14.40
C LYS A 96 -3.31 2.46 13.93
N THR A 97 -3.74 1.29 14.41
CA THR A 97 -3.13 0.00 14.05
C THR A 97 -3.66 -0.46 12.69
N VAL A 98 -2.80 -0.38 11.67
CA VAL A 98 -3.18 -0.68 10.28
C VAL A 98 -2.40 -1.89 9.77
N LEU A 99 -3.10 -2.93 9.31
CA LEU A 99 -2.46 -4.03 8.59
C LEU A 99 -2.15 -3.58 7.17
N THR A 100 -0.87 -3.52 6.82
CA THR A 100 -0.36 -2.86 5.62
C THR A 100 0.20 -3.86 4.63
N PHE A 101 -0.35 -3.84 3.41
CA PHE A 101 0.12 -4.60 2.27
C PHE A 101 0.79 -3.68 1.23
N ALA A 102 1.97 -4.08 0.78
CA ALA A 102 2.70 -3.49 -0.33
C ALA A 102 3.71 -4.53 -0.85
N HIS A 103 4.37 -4.24 -1.96
CA HIS A 103 5.46 -5.10 -2.44
C HIS A 103 6.54 -5.27 -1.36
N PRO A 104 7.08 -6.50 -1.09
CA PRO A 104 8.04 -6.75 -0.01
C PRO A 104 9.23 -5.78 0.01
N ASP A 105 9.88 -5.60 -1.14
CA ASP A 105 11.03 -4.69 -1.28
C ASP A 105 10.66 -3.18 -1.12
N HIS A 106 9.37 -2.84 -1.08
CA HIS A 106 8.84 -1.48 -0.91
C HIS A 106 8.20 -1.25 0.48
N LEU A 107 7.73 -2.32 1.12
CA LEU A 107 6.93 -2.30 2.34
C LEU A 107 7.59 -1.52 3.47
N TRP A 108 8.90 -1.65 3.64
CA TRP A 108 9.65 -0.90 4.66
C TRP A 108 9.46 0.61 4.53
N ARG A 109 9.59 1.16 3.31
CA ARG A 109 9.44 2.61 3.08
C ARG A 109 7.99 3.03 3.31
N VAL A 110 7.02 2.25 2.85
CA VAL A 110 5.59 2.50 3.09
C VAL A 110 5.29 2.60 4.59
N MET A 111 5.71 1.60 5.37
CA MET A 111 5.49 1.60 6.81
C MET A 111 6.18 2.78 7.50
N LYS A 112 7.41 3.12 7.10
CA LYS A 112 8.13 4.27 7.66
C LYS A 112 7.41 5.59 7.35
N THR A 113 6.88 5.73 6.15
CA THR A 113 6.08 6.89 5.77
C THR A 113 4.74 6.94 6.51
N MET A 114 4.05 5.81 6.71
CA MET A 114 2.81 5.75 7.49
C MET A 114 3.02 6.20 8.95
N ARG A 115 4.14 5.79 9.58
CA ARG A 115 4.49 6.23 10.94
C ARG A 115 4.68 7.73 11.07
N LYS A 116 5.09 8.43 10.00
CA LYS A 116 5.15 9.90 10.00
C LYS A 116 3.79 10.58 10.04
N PHE A 117 2.73 9.85 9.73
CA PHE A 117 1.35 10.32 9.80
C PHE A 117 0.60 9.71 10.99
N ASP A 118 1.31 9.41 12.08
CA ASP A 118 0.78 8.92 13.36
C ASP A 118 -0.02 7.59 13.27
N LEU A 119 0.29 6.77 12.27
CA LEU A 119 -0.21 5.40 12.16
C LEU A 119 0.80 4.39 12.73
N ASP A 120 0.27 3.27 13.20
CA ASP A 120 1.00 2.11 13.72
C ASP A 120 0.88 0.94 12.72
N PRO A 121 1.62 0.95 11.59
CA PRO A 121 1.49 -0.09 10.58
C PRO A 121 2.08 -1.42 11.06
N ILE A 122 1.33 -2.49 10.82
CA ILE A 122 1.75 -3.89 10.92
C ILE A 122 1.97 -4.41 9.50
N ALA A 123 3.08 -5.11 9.26
CA ALA A 123 3.35 -5.70 7.96
C ALA A 123 2.41 -6.88 7.69
N GLY A 124 1.65 -6.82 6.59
CA GLY A 124 1.01 -8.01 6.01
C GLY A 124 2.04 -8.86 5.27
N ASP A 125 1.83 -10.17 5.25
CA ASP A 125 2.72 -11.07 4.52
C ASP A 125 2.48 -10.98 3.02
N THR A 126 3.45 -10.42 2.30
CA THR A 126 3.49 -10.34 0.84
C THR A 126 4.67 -11.12 0.24
N THR A 127 5.25 -12.05 1.02
CA THR A 127 6.36 -12.90 0.56
C THR A 127 5.95 -13.68 -0.69
N GLY A 128 6.83 -13.70 -1.68
CA GLY A 128 6.57 -14.38 -2.96
C GLY A 128 5.79 -13.55 -3.99
N MET A 129 5.40 -12.31 -3.66
CA MET A 129 4.77 -11.40 -4.62
C MET A 129 5.66 -11.21 -5.87
N PRO A 130 5.10 -11.38 -7.08
CA PRO A 130 5.86 -11.22 -8.31
C PRO A 130 6.03 -9.75 -8.71
N TYR A 131 7.10 -9.47 -9.45
CA TYR A 131 7.24 -8.27 -10.29
C TYR A 131 6.48 -8.48 -11.60
N ASP A 132 5.86 -7.42 -12.15
CA ASP A 132 5.11 -7.49 -13.41
C ASP A 132 5.97 -7.03 -14.61
N PRO A 133 6.40 -7.93 -15.52
CA PRO A 133 7.23 -7.57 -16.66
C PRO A 133 6.57 -6.57 -17.62
N GLU A 134 5.24 -6.46 -17.61
CA GLU A 134 4.44 -5.62 -18.49
C GLU A 134 4.01 -4.31 -17.83
N SER A 135 4.47 -4.03 -16.61
CA SER A 135 4.10 -2.80 -15.89
C SER A 135 4.43 -1.55 -16.71
N VAL A 136 3.56 -0.53 -16.65
CA VAL A 136 3.83 0.80 -17.23
C VAL A 136 4.99 1.51 -16.53
N GLN A 137 5.35 1.08 -15.31
CA GLN A 137 6.47 1.62 -14.54
C GLN A 137 7.71 0.72 -14.73
N PRO A 138 8.71 1.10 -15.56
CA PRO A 138 9.79 0.20 -15.97
C PRO A 138 10.64 -0.36 -14.82
N TRP A 139 10.72 0.37 -13.71
CA TRP A 139 11.43 -0.06 -12.50
C TRP A 139 10.68 -1.12 -11.69
N THR A 140 9.38 -1.31 -11.90
CA THR A 140 8.59 -2.37 -11.25
C THR A 140 8.50 -3.66 -12.08
N ARG A 141 9.23 -3.73 -13.20
CA ARG A 141 9.28 -4.92 -14.06
C ARG A 141 10.22 -6.01 -13.58
N SER A 142 11.16 -5.67 -12.69
CA SER A 142 12.07 -6.65 -12.10
C SER A 142 12.70 -6.12 -10.81
N ARG A 143 13.14 -7.06 -9.97
CA ARG A 143 13.76 -6.77 -8.68
C ARG A 143 14.95 -5.83 -8.77
N LEU A 144 15.90 -6.14 -9.65
CA LEU A 144 17.13 -5.35 -9.77
C LEU A 144 16.83 -3.87 -10.11
N ARG A 145 15.93 -3.64 -11.07
CA ARG A 145 15.53 -2.27 -11.46
C ARG A 145 14.83 -1.55 -10.31
N PHE A 146 13.99 -2.27 -9.57
CA PHE A 146 13.28 -1.72 -8.44
C PHE A 146 14.24 -1.31 -7.33
N ILE A 147 15.15 -2.19 -6.91
CA ILE A 147 16.10 -1.93 -5.83
C ILE A 147 16.98 -0.71 -6.12
N ILE A 148 17.50 -0.58 -7.35
CA ILE A 148 18.30 0.60 -7.75
C ILE A 148 17.48 1.89 -7.59
N ARG A 149 16.25 1.90 -8.12
CA ARG A 149 15.35 3.04 -8.02
C ARG A 149 14.95 3.32 -6.57
N GLU A 150 14.69 2.28 -5.78
CA GLU A 150 14.24 2.37 -4.39
C GLU A 150 15.31 2.98 -3.50
N PHE A 151 16.58 2.60 -3.69
CA PHE A 151 17.71 3.21 -3.00
C PHE A 151 17.76 4.74 -3.22
N LEU A 152 17.64 5.19 -4.47
CA LEU A 152 17.61 6.62 -4.80
C LEU A 152 16.39 7.33 -4.19
N VAL A 153 15.23 6.68 -4.20
CA VAL A 153 14.00 7.24 -3.63
C VAL A 153 14.07 7.35 -2.10
N ILE A 154 14.69 6.38 -1.42
CA ILE A 154 14.91 6.44 0.03
C ILE A 154 15.77 7.65 0.38
N ILE A 155 16.87 7.90 -0.34
CA ILE A 155 17.72 9.08 -0.14
C ILE A 155 16.90 10.37 -0.36
N TYR A 156 16.17 10.45 -1.47
CA TYR A 156 15.33 11.61 -1.76
C TYR A 156 14.26 11.86 -0.68
N TYR A 157 13.60 10.80 -0.20
CA TYR A 157 12.57 10.90 0.83
C TYR A 157 13.15 11.35 2.17
N PHE A 158 14.34 10.86 2.53
CA PHE A 158 15.04 11.29 3.74
C PHE A 158 15.36 12.80 3.67
N LEU A 159 15.94 13.26 2.56
CA LEU A 159 16.27 14.69 2.35
C LEU A 159 15.04 15.61 2.33
N LYS A 160 13.87 15.09 1.95
CA LYS A 160 12.59 15.83 1.95
C LYS A 160 11.75 15.62 3.21
N GLY A 161 12.24 14.88 4.20
CA GLY A 161 11.52 14.61 5.43
C GLY A 161 10.25 13.76 5.24
N LYS A 162 10.16 12.96 4.17
CA LYS A 162 9.04 12.04 3.89
C LYS A 162 9.16 10.66 4.57
N ILE A 163 10.35 10.31 5.04
CA ILE A 163 10.67 9.19 5.96
C ILE A 163 11.72 9.60 6.97
#